data_AF-A0A1I2RXZ3-F1
#
_entry.id   AF-A0A1I2RXZ3-F1
#
_cell.length_a   1.000
_cell.length_b   1.000
_cell.length_c   1.000
_cell.angle_alpha   90.00
_cell.angle_beta   90.00
_cell.angle_gamma   90.00
#
_symmetry.space_group_name_H-M   'P 1'
#
loop_
_entity.id
_entity.type
_entity.pdbx_description
1 polymer ?
#
loop_
_entity_poly.entity_id
_entity_poly.type
_entity_poly.pdbx_seq_one_letter_code
_entity_poly.pdbx_strand_id
1 'polypeptide(L)' 'MDISTCTPETIIQFLTDMVEELDRARNNHQPENYCAFLHGQISGLAIALRTLYPGPGNWGEKAALILRPVITEHKCDCRD' A
#
# COMPACT_ATOMS: atom_id res chain seq x y z
N MET A 1 -15.91 6.29 -12.51
CA MET A 1 -15.73 5.98 -11.07
C MET A 1 -16.22 7.21 -10.32
N ASP A 2 -17.34 7.10 -9.63
CA ASP A 2 -17.95 8.23 -8.92
C ASP A 2 -17.13 8.49 -7.64
N ILE A 3 -16.54 9.69 -7.53
CA ILE A 3 -15.62 10.05 -6.43
C ILE A 3 -16.40 10.21 -5.11
N SER A 4 -17.73 10.31 -5.18
CA SER A 4 -18.67 10.48 -4.06
C SER A 4 -18.73 9.28 -3.08
N THR A 5 -18.22 8.10 -3.44
CA THR A 5 -18.33 6.86 -2.62
C THR A 5 -17.00 6.35 -2.06
N CYS A 6 -15.90 7.06 -2.26
CA CYS A 6 -14.58 6.57 -1.84
C CYS A 6 -14.40 6.73 -0.32
N THR A 7 -14.67 5.67 0.44
CA THR A 7 -14.47 5.65 1.89
C THR A 7 -13.01 5.34 2.24
N PRO A 8 -12.51 5.73 3.43
CA PRO A 8 -11.16 5.37 3.90
C PRO A 8 -10.87 3.87 3.81
N GLU A 9 -11.86 3.03 4.08
CA GLU A 9 -11.78 1.57 3.99
C GLU A 9 -11.50 1.12 2.56
N THR A 10 -12.14 1.75 1.58
CA THR A 10 -11.95 1.43 0.15
C THR A 10 -10.53 1.77 -0.29
N ILE A 11 -10.00 2.90 0.18
CA ILE A 11 -8.62 3.33 -0.12
C ILE A 11 -7.60 2.41 0.56
N ILE A 12 -7.87 1.96 1.79
CA ILE A 12 -7.03 0.98 2.52
C ILE A 12 -7.04 -0.39 1.81
N GLN A 13 -8.20 -0.85 1.35
CA GLN A 13 -8.28 -2.10 0.60
C GLN A 13 -7.47 -1.99 -0.69
N PHE A 14 -7.61 -0.89 -1.43
CA PHE A 14 -6.83 -0.64 -2.63
C PHE A 14 -5.32 -0.61 -2.35
N LEU A 15 -4.89 0.01 -1.25
CA LEU A 15 -3.49 -0.02 -0.81
C LEU A 15 -3.00 -1.44 -0.57
N THR A 16 -3.82 -2.27 0.10
CA THR A 16 -3.50 -3.67 0.40
C THR A 16 -3.32 -4.45 -0.89
N ASP A 17 -4.29 -4.38 -1.81
CA ASP A 17 -4.26 -5.09 -3.09
C ASP A 17 -3.02 -4.73 -3.91
N MET A 18 -2.61 -3.45 -3.87
CA MET A 18 -1.41 -2.97 -4.55
C MET A 18 -0.12 -3.51 -3.94
N VAL A 19 -0.02 -3.58 -2.61
CA VAL A 19 1.15 -4.16 -1.92
C VAL A 19 1.27 -5.64 -2.25
N GLU A 20 0.16 -6.37 -2.28
CA GLU A 20 0.16 -7.77 -2.70
C GLU A 20 0.55 -7.93 -4.18
N GLU A 21 0.11 -7.02 -5.06
CA GLU A 21 0.51 -7.04 -6.47
C GLU A 21 2.00 -6.77 -6.65
N LEU A 22 2.57 -5.82 -5.89
CA LEU A 22 4.01 -5.60 -5.88
C LEU A 22 4.76 -6.87 -5.42
N ASP A 23 4.23 -7.58 -4.42
CA ASP A 23 4.83 -8.82 -3.96
C ASP A 23 4.79 -9.91 -5.03
N ARG A 24 3.63 -10.11 -5.67
CA ARG A 24 3.46 -11.04 -6.80
C ARG A 24 4.38 -10.68 -7.96
N ALA A 25 4.47 -9.40 -8.32
CA ALA A 25 5.32 -8.92 -9.40
C ALA A 25 6.80 -9.22 -9.15
N ARG A 26 7.27 -9.00 -7.91
CA ARG A 26 8.63 -9.35 -7.48
C ARG A 26 8.89 -10.86 -7.55
N ASN A 27 7.99 -11.67 -7.00
CA ASN A 27 8.16 -13.13 -6.99
C ASN A 27 8.06 -13.76 -8.40
N ASN A 28 7.29 -13.15 -9.29
CA ASN A 28 7.13 -13.57 -10.69
C ASN A 28 8.19 -12.98 -11.64
N HIS A 29 9.22 -12.31 -11.12
CA HIS A 29 10.30 -11.71 -11.90
C HIS A 29 9.79 -10.76 -13.00
N GLN A 30 8.73 -9.99 -12.69
CA GLN A 30 8.23 -8.95 -13.59
C GLN A 30 9.32 -7.87 -13.81
N PRO A 31 9.24 -7.12 -14.93
CA PRO A 31 10.22 -6.07 -15.22
C PRO A 31 10.38 -5.08 -14.06
N GLU A 32 11.62 -4.69 -13.76
CA GLU A 32 11.94 -3.78 -12.66
C GLU A 32 11.17 -2.45 -12.74
N ASN A 33 10.96 -1.94 -13.96
CA ASN A 33 10.17 -0.72 -14.20
C ASN A 33 8.72 -0.84 -13.71
N TYR A 34 8.13 -2.03 -13.81
CA TYR A 34 6.77 -2.26 -13.33
C TYR A 34 6.72 -2.30 -11.79
N CYS A 35 7.68 -2.99 -11.17
CA CYS A 35 7.84 -2.99 -9.71
C CYS A 35 8.08 -1.57 -9.17
N ALA A 36 8.90 -0.76 -9.84
CA ALA A 36 9.16 0.63 -9.48
C ALA A 36 7.89 1.51 -9.63
N PHE A 37 7.10 1.30 -10.68
CA PHE A 37 5.81 1.97 -10.85
C PHE A 37 4.87 1.65 -9.69
N LEU A 38 4.70 0.38 -9.34
CA LEU A 38 3.84 -0.04 -8.22
C LEU A 38 4.32 0.55 -6.88
N HIS A 39 5.63 0.53 -6.64
CA HIS A 39 6.24 1.12 -5.43
C HIS A 39 5.94 2.62 -5.29
N GLY A 40 6.05 3.38 -6.39
CA GLY A 40 5.72 4.80 -6.43
C GLY A 40 4.25 5.08 -6.15
N GLN A 41 3.34 4.31 -6.74
CA GLN A 41 1.89 4.44 -6.50
C GLN A 41 1.52 4.14 -5.04
N ILE A 42 2.08 3.08 -4.47
CA ILE A 42 1.87 2.68 -3.07
C ILE A 42 2.33 3.79 -2.12
N SER A 43 3.53 4.34 -2.36
CA SER A 43 4.09 5.43 -1.58
C SER A 43 3.22 6.71 -1.66
N GLY A 44 2.73 7.05 -2.84
CA GLY A 44 1.84 8.20 -3.03
C GLY A 44 0.50 8.04 -2.29
N LEU A 45 -0.14 6.88 -2.39
CA LEU A 45 -1.42 6.60 -1.76
C LEU A 45 -1.33 6.65 -0.23
N ALA A 46 -0.23 6.17 0.32
CA ALA A 46 0.07 6.25 1.73
C ALA A 46 0.25 7.67 2.27
N ILE A 47 1.01 8.50 1.54
CA ILE A 47 1.18 9.91 1.90
C ILE A 47 -0.18 10.62 1.86
N ALA A 48 -1.00 10.32 0.86
CA ALA A 48 -2.36 10.85 0.76
C ALA A 48 -3.22 10.41 1.94
N LEU A 49 -3.23 9.13 2.32
CA LEU A 49 -3.97 8.61 3.47
C LEU A 49 -3.56 9.30 4.79
N ARG A 50 -2.25 9.43 5.03
CA ARG A 50 -1.72 10.13 6.21
C ARG A 50 -2.14 11.61 6.23
N THR A 51 -2.19 12.26 5.07
CA THR A 51 -2.49 13.70 4.95
C THR A 51 -3.98 13.97 5.06
N LEU A 52 -4.82 13.17 4.41
CA LEU A 52 -6.26 13.38 4.27
C LEU A 52 -7.06 12.80 5.44
N TYR A 53 -6.53 11.79 6.12
CA TYR A 53 -7.22 11.11 7.24
C TYR A 53 -6.38 11.06 8.52
N PRO A 54 -5.95 12.21 9.09
CA PRO A 54 -5.18 12.26 10.33
C PRO A 54 -6.02 12.00 11.61
N GLY A 55 -7.31 11.68 11.47
CA GLY A 55 -8.31 11.67 12.55
C GLY A 55 -8.74 10.28 13.07
N PRO A 56 -9.87 10.21 13.81
CA PRO A 56 -10.32 8.98 14.50
C PRO A 56 -10.56 7.82 13.52
N GLY A 57 -10.01 6.65 13.84
CA GLY A 57 -9.96 5.45 12.97
C GLY A 57 -8.54 4.98 12.64
N ASN A 58 -7.54 5.83 12.92
CA ASN A 58 -6.10 5.55 12.83
C ASN A 58 -5.65 5.06 11.43
N TRP A 59 -6.29 5.59 10.39
CA TRP A 59 -6.10 5.16 8.99
C TRP A 59 -4.70 5.46 8.46
N GLY A 60 -4.11 6.59 8.85
CA GLY A 60 -2.71 6.89 8.55
C GLY A 60 -1.74 5.87 9.14
N GLU A 61 -2.01 5.37 10.36
CA GLU A 61 -1.17 4.36 11.00
C GLU A 61 -1.38 2.97 10.41
N LYS A 62 -2.62 2.59 10.08
CA LYS A 62 -2.91 1.36 9.32
C LYS A 62 -2.20 1.36 7.96
N ALA A 63 -2.25 2.48 7.24
CA ALA A 63 -1.53 2.64 5.99
C ALA A 63 -0.02 2.49 6.20
N ALA A 64 0.55 3.10 7.25
CA ALA A 64 1.97 2.98 7.57
C ALA A 64 2.40 1.53 7.86
N LEU A 65 1.55 0.74 8.53
CA LEU A 65 1.82 -0.69 8.77
C LEU A 65 1.79 -1.50 7.47
N ILE A 66 0.81 -1.26 6.60
CA ILE A 66 0.68 -1.93 5.29
C ILE A 66 1.89 -1.63 4.39
N LEU A 67 2.43 -0.43 4.46
CA LEU A 67 3.61 -0.01 3.70
C LEU A 67 4.93 -0.57 4.19
N ARG A 68 5.00 -1.06 5.43
CA ARG A 68 6.26 -1.45 6.06
C ARG A 68 7.08 -2.40 5.16
N PRO A 69 6.51 -3.45 4.54
CA PRO A 69 7.24 -4.34 3.63
C PRO A 69 7.73 -3.65 2.35
N VAL A 70 7.07 -2.57 1.94
CA VAL A 70 7.44 -1.79 0.74
C VAL A 70 8.57 -0.82 1.04
N ILE A 71 8.57 -0.19 2.22
CA ILE A 71 9.59 0.79 2.64
C ILE A 71 10.86 0.08 3.13
N THR A 72 10.72 -0.94 3.96
CA THR A 72 11.88 -1.60 4.59
C THR A 72 12.35 -2.82 3.82
N GLU A 73 11.66 -3.20 2.73
CA GLU A 73 11.85 -4.47 1.98
C GLU A 73 11.82 -5.71 2.87
N HIS A 74 11.33 -5.55 4.10
CA HIS A 74 11.40 -6.56 5.15
C HIS A 74 10.12 -7.37 5.09
N LYS A 75 10.22 -8.59 4.57
CA LYS A 75 9.18 -9.61 4.75
C LYS A 75 9.44 -10.26 6.11
N CYS A 76 8.47 -10.21 7.04
CA CYS A 76 8.55 -11.12 8.19
C CYS A 76 8.22 -12.52 7.70
N ASP A 77 9.22 -13.40 7.63
CA ASP A 77 9.01 -14.84 7.60
C ASP A 77 8.65 -15.33 8.99
N CYS A 78 7.49 -14.89 9.48
CA CYS A 78 6.91 -15.35 10.73
C CYS A 78 6.33 -16.77 10.55
N ARG A 79 7.16 -17.73 10.10
CA ARG A 79 6.91 -19.18 10.08
C ARG A 79 8.09 -19.89 10.72
N ASP A 80 8.05 -19.95 12.05
CA ASP A 80 8.55 -21.05 12.90
C ASP A 80 7.58 -21.18 14.08
#